data_AF-A0A2M7MYI9-F1
#
_entry.id   AF-A0A2M7MYI9-F1
#
_cell.length_a   1.000
_cell.length_b   1.000
_cell.length_c   1.000
_cell.angle_alpha   90.00
_cell.angle_beta   90.00
_cell.angle_gamma   90.00
#
_symmetry.space_group_name_H-M   'P 1'
#
loop_
_entity.id
_entity.type
_entity.pdbx_description
1 polymer ?
#
loop_
_entity_poly.entity_id
_entity_poly.type
_entity_poly.pdbx_seq_one_letter_code
_entity_poly.pdbx_strand_id
1 'polypeptide(L)'
;MNHYIPYLKAKKLLEARLGATAEEIAAWVDFGPVMMVKHGRNKDFHAAMQDHLPSFRYWPCLPLEGLAAYSNANELDEPPRFHFDWEVHGNDYLGPLQSCWFRAEDIAAFQPMSRYITGEALRERWQELGDQFDAFIITRIEESALLDFYPTGVETQWSSENCNAPTKESALFLLAHTLAVEAEHGIESPEIQAPPAIEQAQEESAGTDRAALMARHKELTTIKCRNPTATLSKEFGISESWVRTIKREEREKPTSGMGAMVQQLTASKVHKIGK
;
A
#
# COMPACT_ATOMS: atom_id res chain seq x y z
N MET A 1 -8.62 4.42 19.36
CA MET A 1 -7.62 5.45 19.02
C MET A 1 -7.24 5.23 17.58
N ASN A 2 -7.46 6.22 16.72
CA ASN A 2 -7.07 6.14 15.31
C ASN A 2 -5.54 6.10 15.25
N HIS A 3 -4.98 4.94 14.95
CA HIS A 3 -3.53 4.78 14.89
C HIS A 3 -3.03 5.21 13.51
N TYR A 4 -2.44 6.39 13.44
CA TYR A 4 -1.81 6.89 12.22
C TYR A 4 -0.35 6.44 12.13
N ILE A 5 0.11 6.13 10.91
CA ILE A 5 1.49 5.80 10.59
C ILE A 5 2.01 6.74 9.49
N PRO A 6 3.30 7.13 9.54
CA PRO A 6 3.87 8.05 8.56
C PRO A 6 4.05 7.37 7.21
N TYR A 7 4.07 8.15 6.13
CA TYR A 7 4.23 7.69 4.74
C TYR A 7 5.29 6.60 4.57
N LEU A 8 6.53 6.81 5.05
CA LEU A 8 7.61 5.84 4.85
C LEU A 8 7.29 4.45 5.44
N LYS A 9 6.52 4.39 6.52
CA LYS A 9 6.06 3.13 7.11
C LYS A 9 4.91 2.53 6.30
N ALA A 10 3.96 3.37 5.88
CA ALA A 10 2.86 2.94 5.01
C ALA A 10 3.38 2.38 3.67
N LYS A 11 4.28 3.10 2.99
CA LYS A 11 4.95 2.66 1.75
C LYS A 11 5.60 1.30 1.93
N LYS A 12 6.41 1.10 2.96
CA LYS A 12 7.07 -0.20 3.21
C LYS A 12 6.06 -1.35 3.36
N LEU A 13 4.93 -1.10 4.02
CA LEU A 13 3.88 -2.11 4.20
C LEU A 13 3.14 -2.40 2.88
N LEU A 14 2.82 -1.38 2.09
CA LEU A 14 2.17 -1.54 0.79
C LEU A 14 3.11 -2.16 -0.24
N GLU A 15 4.37 -1.77 -0.25
CA GLU A 15 5.44 -2.36 -1.10
C GLU A 15 5.61 -3.85 -0.79
N ALA A 16 5.75 -4.21 0.49
CA ALA A 16 5.89 -5.61 0.89
C ALA A 16 4.66 -6.48 0.56
N ARG A 17 3.46 -5.90 0.56
CA ARG A 17 2.21 -6.64 0.35
C ARG A 17 1.73 -6.67 -1.09
N LEU A 18 1.93 -5.57 -1.81
CA LEU A 18 1.32 -5.30 -3.10
C LEU A 18 2.35 -4.98 -4.19
N GLY A 19 3.64 -4.90 -3.84
CA GLY A 19 4.67 -4.40 -4.75
C GLY A 19 4.47 -2.93 -5.12
N ALA A 20 3.79 -2.16 -4.27
CA ALA A 20 3.41 -0.79 -4.55
C ALA A 20 4.62 0.14 -4.70
N THR A 21 4.64 0.95 -5.75
CA THR A 21 5.63 2.02 -5.93
C THR A 21 5.18 3.32 -5.26
N ALA A 22 6.04 4.34 -5.25
CA ALA A 22 5.68 5.65 -4.70
C ALA A 22 4.60 6.34 -5.56
N GLU A 23 4.71 6.17 -6.87
CA GLU A 23 3.80 6.67 -7.90
C GLU A 23 2.41 6.07 -7.75
N GLU A 24 2.32 4.75 -7.54
CA GLU A 24 1.03 4.08 -7.33
C GLU A 24 0.35 4.57 -6.06
N ILE A 25 1.11 4.75 -4.97
CA ILE A 25 0.56 5.31 -3.74
C ILE A 25 0.06 6.73 -3.96
N ALA A 26 0.78 7.56 -4.72
CA ALA A 26 0.34 8.92 -5.06
C ALA A 26 -0.96 8.88 -5.87
N ALA A 27 -1.05 8.02 -6.88
CA ALA A 27 -2.27 7.84 -7.67
C ALA A 27 -3.47 7.37 -6.82
N TRP A 28 -3.26 6.44 -5.88
CA TRP A 28 -4.32 5.99 -4.98
C TRP A 28 -4.77 7.07 -3.99
N VAL A 29 -3.90 8.01 -3.64
CA VAL A 29 -4.25 9.16 -2.78
C VAL A 29 -5.06 10.20 -3.55
N ASP A 30 -4.65 10.51 -4.78
CA ASP A 30 -5.28 11.54 -5.61
C ASP A 30 -6.66 11.12 -6.14
N PHE A 31 -6.76 9.92 -6.71
CA PHE A 31 -7.99 9.42 -7.36
C PHE A 31 -8.88 8.61 -6.40
N GLY A 32 -8.82 8.93 -5.10
CA GLY A 32 -9.76 8.42 -4.09
C GLY A 32 -11.19 8.98 -4.25
N PRO A 33 -12.07 8.94 -3.23
CA PRO A 33 -13.54 9.09 -3.34
C PRO A 33 -14.08 10.45 -3.87
N VAL A 34 -13.25 11.24 -4.54
CA VAL A 34 -13.61 12.46 -5.26
C VAL A 34 -13.19 12.29 -6.72
N MET A 35 -13.90 11.47 -7.49
CA MET A 35 -13.71 11.46 -8.94
C MET A 35 -14.37 12.69 -9.58
N MET A 36 -13.51 13.48 -10.22
CA MET A 36 -13.69 14.18 -11.49
C MET A 36 -14.68 15.36 -11.58
N VAL A 37 -14.18 16.56 -11.24
CA VAL A 37 -14.53 17.79 -11.97
C VAL A 37 -13.28 18.67 -12.11
N LYS A 38 -12.43 18.41 -13.10
CA LYS A 38 -11.52 19.44 -13.66
C LYS A 38 -10.97 18.96 -15.01
N HIS A 39 -11.73 19.24 -16.08
CA HIS A 39 -11.31 19.76 -17.39
C HIS A 39 -12.34 19.39 -18.47
N GLY A 40 -13.40 20.19 -18.52
CA GLY A 40 -14.28 20.24 -19.68
C GLY A 40 -13.60 20.97 -20.83
N ARG A 41 -13.04 20.22 -21.78
CA ARG A 41 -12.93 20.66 -23.18
C ARG A 41 -13.71 19.78 -24.16
N ASN A 42 -14.51 18.83 -23.67
CA ASN A 42 -15.42 18.08 -24.52
C ASN A 42 -16.88 18.35 -24.13
N LYS A 43 -17.52 19.27 -24.84
CA LYS A 43 -18.94 19.63 -24.63
C LYS A 43 -19.88 18.45 -24.88
N ASP A 44 -19.43 17.46 -25.66
CA ASP A 44 -20.22 16.31 -26.05
C ASP A 44 -20.29 15.24 -24.95
N PHE A 45 -19.32 15.20 -24.04
CA PHE A 45 -19.34 14.29 -22.88
C PHE A 45 -20.42 14.69 -21.85
N HIS A 46 -20.65 15.99 -21.68
CA HIS A 46 -21.73 16.50 -20.83
C HIS A 46 -23.13 16.27 -21.44
N ALA A 47 -23.28 16.40 -22.75
CA ALA A 47 -24.54 16.11 -23.44
C ALA A 47 -24.90 14.62 -23.35
N ALA A 48 -23.91 13.73 -23.51
CA ALA A 48 -24.12 12.28 -23.41
C ALA A 48 -24.51 11.81 -22.00
N MET A 49 -24.09 12.52 -20.94
CA MET A 49 -24.47 12.19 -19.56
C MET A 49 -25.79 12.82 -19.10
N GLN A 50 -26.23 13.93 -19.71
CA GLN A 50 -27.47 14.62 -19.30
C GLN A 50 -28.75 13.90 -19.72
N ASP A 51 -28.74 13.16 -20.83
CA ASP A 51 -29.96 12.56 -21.40
C ASP A 51 -30.34 11.20 -20.78
N HIS A 52 -29.53 10.62 -19.89
CA HIS A 52 -29.75 9.24 -19.41
C HIS A 52 -29.88 9.00 -17.91
N LEU A 53 -29.87 10.01 -17.03
CA LEU A 53 -30.14 9.74 -15.60
C LEU A 53 -31.01 10.81 -14.93
N PRO A 54 -32.22 10.46 -14.45
CA PRO A 54 -33.02 11.36 -13.65
C PRO A 54 -32.46 11.42 -12.22
N SER A 55 -32.44 12.63 -11.65
CA SER A 55 -32.22 12.94 -10.23
C SER A 55 -30.81 12.72 -9.66
N PHE A 56 -29.97 13.75 -9.77
CA PHE A 56 -28.88 14.02 -8.85
C PHE A 56 -29.44 14.29 -7.43
N ARG A 57 -29.61 13.23 -6.65
CA ARG A 57 -29.62 13.27 -5.18
C ARG A 57 -28.41 12.49 -4.72
N TYR A 58 -27.61 13.12 -3.85
CA TYR A 58 -26.56 12.53 -3.00
C TYR A 58 -26.44 11.01 -3.14
N TRP A 59 -25.40 10.57 -3.86
CA TRP A 59 -25.10 9.16 -3.97
C TRP A 59 -24.69 8.64 -2.59
N PRO A 60 -25.29 7.54 -2.09
CA PRO A 60 -24.92 6.97 -0.81
C PRO A 60 -23.49 6.41 -0.90
N CYS A 61 -22.73 6.67 0.14
CA CYS A 61 -21.41 6.13 0.45
C CYS A 61 -21.25 4.63 0.09
N LEU A 62 -20.60 4.38 -1.05
CA LEU A 62 -19.93 3.13 -1.39
C LEU A 62 -18.42 3.29 -1.17
N PRO A 63 -17.66 2.19 -0.97
CA PRO A 63 -16.43 2.22 -0.18
C PRO A 63 -15.31 3.01 -0.86
N LEU A 64 -14.95 4.14 -0.25
CA LEU A 64 -13.62 4.77 -0.22
C LEU A 64 -12.67 4.34 -1.37
N GLU A 65 -12.88 4.91 -2.55
CA GLU A 65 -12.18 4.57 -3.82
C GLU A 65 -10.68 4.92 -3.84
N GLY A 66 -10.05 5.23 -2.70
CA GLY A 66 -8.63 5.50 -2.64
C GLY A 66 -8.08 5.58 -1.22
N LEU A 67 -6.76 5.73 -1.15
CA LEU A 67 -6.01 5.70 0.07
C LEU A 67 -6.06 7.07 0.75
N ALA A 68 -6.73 7.16 1.89
CA ALA A 68 -6.82 8.41 2.64
C ALA A 68 -5.46 8.79 3.25
N ALA A 69 -4.92 9.92 2.78
CA ALA A 69 -3.77 10.59 3.38
C ALA A 69 -4.22 11.74 4.30
N TYR A 70 -3.43 12.04 5.32
CA TYR A 70 -3.72 13.04 6.33
C TYR A 70 -2.50 13.89 6.64
N SER A 71 -2.70 15.20 6.81
CA SER A 71 -1.66 16.13 7.24
C SER A 71 -1.67 16.27 8.77
N ASN A 72 -0.51 16.44 9.40
CA ASN A 72 -0.38 16.77 10.83
C ASN A 72 -1.05 15.78 11.80
N ALA A 73 -1.14 14.48 11.45
CA ALA A 73 -1.77 13.46 12.30
C ALA A 73 -0.98 13.13 13.59
N ASN A 74 0.26 13.61 13.69
CA ASN A 74 1.06 13.61 14.91
C ASN A 74 0.70 14.72 15.90
N GLU A 75 -0.03 15.75 15.44
CA GLU A 75 -0.32 16.97 16.21
C GLU A 75 -1.82 17.17 16.48
N LEU A 76 -2.68 16.58 15.65
CA LEU A 76 -4.12 16.80 15.68
C LEU A 76 -4.87 15.49 15.98
N ASP A 77 -5.87 15.57 16.86
CA ASP A 77 -6.77 14.44 17.18
C ASP A 77 -7.71 14.09 16.01
N GLU A 78 -8.00 15.07 15.13
CA GLU A 78 -8.76 14.91 13.90
C GLU A 78 -8.01 15.59 12.75
N PRO A 79 -6.97 14.93 12.19
CA PRO A 79 -6.15 15.55 11.17
C PRO A 79 -6.93 15.77 9.87
N PRO A 80 -6.70 16.89 9.16
CA PRO A 80 -7.32 17.14 7.87
C PRO A 80 -6.84 16.13 6.83
N ARG A 81 -7.73 15.78 5.90
CA ARG A 81 -7.38 14.97 4.74
C ARG A 81 -6.46 15.76 3.81
N PHE A 82 -5.39 15.11 3.39
CA PHE A 82 -4.51 15.62 2.35
C PHE A 82 -5.16 15.44 0.98
N HIS A 83 -4.93 16.40 0.09
CA HIS A 83 -5.22 16.35 -1.33
C HIS A 83 -4.08 17.04 -2.06
N PHE A 84 -3.80 16.62 -3.29
CA PHE A 84 -2.84 17.35 -4.12
C PHE A 84 -3.46 18.65 -4.63
N ASP A 85 -2.63 19.69 -4.67
CA ASP A 85 -2.93 20.95 -5.30
C ASP A 85 -1.78 21.32 -6.23
N TRP A 86 -2.06 21.38 -7.54
CA TRP A 86 -1.07 21.73 -8.54
C TRP A 86 -0.50 23.15 -8.33
N GLU A 87 -1.30 24.11 -7.83
CA GLU A 87 -0.85 25.49 -7.62
C GLU A 87 0.20 25.56 -6.50
N VAL A 88 0.14 24.61 -5.57
CA VAL A 88 1.01 24.54 -4.39
C VAL A 88 2.18 23.58 -4.61
N HIS A 89 1.97 22.48 -5.32
CA HIS A 89 2.94 21.38 -5.42
C HIS A 89 3.59 21.28 -6.80
N GLY A 90 3.00 21.88 -7.84
CA GLY A 90 3.48 21.75 -9.21
C GLY A 90 3.61 20.30 -9.65
N ASN A 91 4.80 19.92 -10.10
CA ASN A 91 5.14 18.55 -10.51
C ASN A 91 5.76 17.71 -9.36
N ASP A 92 5.98 18.27 -8.16
CA ASP A 92 6.48 17.49 -7.01
C ASP A 92 5.32 16.91 -6.19
N TYR A 93 4.89 15.71 -6.56
CA TYR A 93 3.91 14.97 -5.75
C TYR A 93 4.56 14.27 -4.54
N LEU A 94 5.85 13.96 -4.59
CA LEU A 94 6.47 13.07 -3.62
C LEU A 94 6.77 13.79 -2.29
N GLY A 95 7.27 15.03 -2.34
CA GLY A 95 7.58 15.81 -1.13
C GLY A 95 6.36 16.00 -0.21
N PRO A 96 5.21 16.50 -0.73
CA PRO A 96 3.98 16.61 0.04
C PRO A 96 3.48 15.24 0.57
N LEU A 97 3.53 14.21 -0.27
CA LEU A 97 3.08 12.87 0.11
C LEU A 97 3.95 12.25 1.21
N GLN A 98 5.27 12.48 1.20
CA GLN A 98 6.18 12.03 2.25
C GLN A 98 5.90 12.65 3.62
N SER A 99 5.25 13.81 3.63
CA SER A 99 4.83 14.51 4.85
C SER A 99 3.47 14.02 5.38
N CYS A 100 2.81 13.13 4.65
CA CYS A 100 1.50 12.61 5.00
C CYS A 100 1.54 11.41 5.96
N TRP A 101 0.40 11.21 6.60
CA TRP A 101 0.10 10.12 7.50
C TRP A 101 -1.10 9.32 6.99
N PHE A 102 -1.14 8.04 7.35
CA PHE A 102 -2.17 7.09 6.92
C PHE A 102 -2.71 6.36 8.12
N ARG A 103 -4.01 6.02 8.11
CA ARG A 103 -4.55 5.13 9.14
C ARG A 103 -3.97 3.74 8.96
N ALA A 104 -3.46 3.15 10.03
CA ALA A 104 -2.82 1.84 9.98
C ALA A 104 -3.80 0.73 9.54
N GLU A 105 -5.06 0.84 9.94
CA GLU A 105 -6.13 -0.08 9.53
C GLU A 105 -6.45 0.03 8.04
N ASP A 106 -6.51 1.26 7.50
CA ASP A 106 -6.71 1.48 6.07
C ASP A 106 -5.56 0.88 5.27
N ILE A 107 -4.30 1.13 5.68
CA ILE A 107 -3.14 0.49 5.05
C ILE A 107 -3.24 -1.03 5.12
N ALA A 108 -3.61 -1.59 6.26
CA ALA A 108 -3.73 -3.05 6.45
C ALA A 108 -4.85 -3.67 5.59
N ALA A 109 -5.96 -2.96 5.40
CA ALA A 109 -7.11 -3.45 4.64
C ALA A 109 -7.07 -3.07 3.15
N PHE A 110 -6.20 -2.13 2.75
CA PHE A 110 -6.18 -1.59 1.40
C PHE A 110 -5.95 -2.66 0.34
N GLN A 111 -6.81 -2.64 -0.68
CA GLN A 111 -6.72 -3.43 -1.89
C GLN A 111 -6.93 -2.48 -3.08
N PRO A 112 -5.96 -2.35 -3.99
CA PRO A 112 -6.10 -1.46 -5.13
C PRO A 112 -7.05 -2.07 -6.15
N MET A 113 -8.07 -1.33 -6.55
CA MET A 113 -8.94 -1.70 -7.68
C MET A 113 -8.24 -1.48 -9.02
N SER A 114 -7.32 -0.50 -9.07
CA SER A 114 -6.54 -0.13 -10.24
C SER A 114 -5.06 -0.11 -9.90
N ARG A 115 -4.26 -0.63 -10.84
CA ARG A 115 -2.80 -0.56 -10.82
C ARG A 115 -2.32 0.37 -11.92
N TYR A 116 -1.12 0.90 -11.76
CA TYR A 116 -0.57 1.88 -12.67
C TYR A 116 0.83 1.49 -13.12
N ILE A 117 1.19 1.96 -14.31
CA ILE A 117 2.53 1.83 -14.88
C ILE A 117 3.03 3.22 -15.26
N THR A 118 4.30 3.51 -15.01
CA THR A 118 4.94 4.75 -15.45
C THR A 118 5.18 4.71 -16.96
N GLY A 119 5.26 5.87 -17.60
CA GLY A 119 5.64 5.94 -19.02
C GLY A 119 7.03 5.36 -19.28
N GLU A 120 7.96 5.45 -18.31
CA GLU A 120 9.26 4.79 -18.36
C GLU A 120 9.11 3.26 -18.40
N ALA A 121 8.40 2.67 -17.44
CA ALA A 121 8.20 1.22 -17.38
C ALA A 121 7.37 0.72 -18.58
N LEU A 122 6.45 1.54 -19.10
CA LEU A 122 5.69 1.24 -20.31
C LEU A 122 6.58 1.22 -21.55
N ARG A 123 7.55 2.16 -21.64
CA ARG A 123 8.54 2.18 -22.73
C ARG A 123 9.41 0.93 -22.72
N GLU A 124 9.85 0.49 -21.55
CA GLU A 124 10.59 -0.77 -21.41
C GLU A 124 9.72 -1.98 -21.79
N ARG A 125 8.46 -1.99 -21.34
CA ARG A 125 7.50 -3.07 -21.61
C ARG A 125 7.20 -3.23 -23.09
N TRP A 126 7.05 -2.11 -23.82
CA TRP A 126 6.77 -2.10 -25.26
C TRP A 126 8.00 -1.72 -26.10
N GLN A 127 9.19 -2.11 -25.64
CA GLN A 127 10.46 -1.80 -26.32
C GLN A 127 10.49 -2.24 -27.79
N GLU A 128 9.73 -3.27 -28.17
CA GLU A 128 9.65 -3.78 -29.54
C GLU A 128 9.07 -2.76 -30.54
N LEU A 129 8.28 -1.80 -30.05
CA LEU A 129 7.79 -0.69 -30.88
C LEU A 129 8.92 0.25 -31.31
N GLY A 130 10.06 0.26 -30.62
CA GLY A 130 11.22 1.08 -30.94
C GLY A 130 10.86 2.56 -31.16
N ASP A 131 11.25 3.11 -32.31
CA ASP A 131 11.02 4.51 -32.69
C ASP A 131 9.52 4.87 -32.85
N GLN A 132 8.65 3.86 -32.97
CA GLN A 132 7.20 4.08 -33.11
C GLN A 132 6.49 4.27 -31.76
N PHE A 133 7.17 3.98 -30.64
CA PHE A 133 6.56 3.99 -29.31
C PHE A 133 5.81 5.30 -29.01
N ASP A 134 6.46 6.45 -29.21
CA ASP A 134 5.86 7.75 -28.90
C ASP A 134 4.62 8.04 -29.76
N ALA A 135 4.69 7.77 -31.06
CA ALA A 135 3.57 7.96 -31.97
C ALA A 135 2.40 7.01 -31.64
N PHE A 136 2.72 5.76 -31.29
CA PHE A 136 1.74 4.76 -30.90
C PHE A 136 0.96 5.18 -29.64
N ILE A 137 1.66 5.63 -28.59
CA ILE A 137 1.03 6.12 -27.35
C ILE A 137 0.10 7.30 -27.63
N ILE A 138 0.56 8.30 -28.40
CA ILE A 138 -0.25 9.47 -28.75
C ILE A 138 -1.53 9.03 -29.46
N THR A 139 -1.43 8.17 -30.47
CA THR A 139 -2.60 7.63 -31.18
C THR A 139 -3.56 6.89 -30.24
N ARG A 140 -3.05 6.06 -29.32
CA ARG A 140 -3.91 5.36 -28.34
C ARG A 140 -4.59 6.31 -27.35
N ILE A 141 -3.96 7.43 -27.01
CA ILE A 141 -4.58 8.48 -26.17
C ILE A 141 -5.66 9.23 -26.96
N GLU A 142 -5.39 9.60 -28.21
CA GLU A 142 -6.38 10.27 -29.09
C GLU A 142 -7.62 9.41 -29.31
N GLU A 143 -7.45 8.09 -29.39
CA GLU A 143 -8.54 7.11 -29.47
C GLU A 143 -9.20 6.81 -28.11
N SER A 144 -8.72 7.43 -27.02
CA SER A 144 -9.15 7.16 -25.64
C SER A 144 -8.96 5.70 -25.19
N ALA A 145 -8.09 4.94 -25.87
CA ALA A 145 -7.71 3.58 -25.49
C ALA A 145 -6.68 3.58 -24.34
N LEU A 146 -5.85 4.62 -24.24
CA LEU A 146 -4.99 4.91 -23.09
C LEU A 146 -5.39 6.25 -22.47
N LEU A 147 -5.17 6.36 -21.15
CA LEU A 147 -5.32 7.61 -20.43
C LEU A 147 -4.02 7.87 -19.67
N ASP A 148 -3.36 8.98 -19.99
CA ASP A 148 -2.25 9.49 -19.20
C ASP A 148 -2.79 10.39 -18.08
N PHE A 149 -2.12 10.35 -16.92
CA PHE A 149 -2.36 11.31 -15.86
C PHE A 149 -1.10 11.50 -15.01
N TYR A 150 -1.16 12.50 -14.14
CA TYR A 150 -0.14 12.73 -13.13
C TYR A 150 -0.80 12.93 -11.75
N PRO A 151 -0.18 12.49 -10.63
CA PRO A 151 -0.80 12.54 -9.31
C PRO A 151 -1.19 13.93 -8.78
N THR A 152 -0.76 15.02 -9.42
CA THR A 152 -1.21 16.38 -9.05
C THR A 152 -2.39 16.87 -9.91
N GLY A 153 -2.99 15.98 -10.71
CA GLY A 153 -4.18 16.26 -11.51
C GLY A 153 -3.93 17.13 -12.77
N VAL A 154 -2.69 17.17 -13.25
CA VAL A 154 -2.29 17.96 -14.44
C VAL A 154 -2.15 17.09 -15.69
N GLU A 155 -2.33 17.71 -16.86
CA GLU A 155 -2.01 17.09 -18.15
C GLU A 155 -0.51 16.73 -18.21
N THR A 156 -0.14 15.62 -18.84
CA THR A 156 1.27 15.24 -19.05
C THR A 156 1.76 15.65 -20.43
N GLN A 157 3.07 15.54 -20.69
CA GLN A 157 3.65 15.75 -22.02
C GLN A 157 3.18 14.77 -23.10
N TRP A 158 2.37 13.75 -22.76
CA TRP A 158 1.69 12.92 -23.74
C TRP A 158 0.49 13.61 -24.37
N SER A 159 -0.32 14.27 -23.54
CA SER A 159 -1.57 14.95 -23.96
C SER A 159 -1.40 16.47 -24.15
N SER A 160 -0.29 17.04 -23.70
CA SER A 160 -0.07 18.49 -23.71
C SER A 160 1.22 18.86 -24.46
N GLU A 161 1.14 19.93 -25.26
CA GLU A 161 2.32 20.58 -25.87
C GLU A 161 3.11 21.45 -24.88
N ASN A 162 2.63 21.61 -23.64
CA ASN A 162 3.27 22.42 -22.62
C ASN A 162 4.57 21.77 -22.11
N CYS A 163 5.71 22.41 -22.37
CA CYS A 163 7.02 21.91 -21.92
C CYS A 163 7.19 21.85 -20.40
N ASN A 164 6.35 22.55 -19.63
CA ASN A 164 6.36 22.50 -18.16
C ASN A 164 5.48 21.37 -17.59
N ALA A 165 4.73 20.66 -18.42
CA ALA A 165 3.97 19.49 -17.99
C ALA A 165 4.92 18.37 -17.51
N PRO A 166 4.45 17.48 -16.61
CA PRO A 166 5.18 16.29 -16.22
C PRO A 166 5.69 15.50 -17.43
N THR A 167 6.91 14.98 -17.32
CA THR A 167 7.57 14.32 -18.44
C THR A 167 6.85 13.04 -18.82
N LYS A 168 7.04 12.62 -20.08
CA LYS A 168 6.47 11.38 -20.63
C LYS A 168 6.80 10.16 -19.78
N GLU A 169 8.00 10.11 -19.22
CA GLU A 169 8.51 9.02 -18.38
C GLU A 169 7.77 8.94 -17.04
N SER A 170 7.44 10.10 -16.48
CA SER A 170 6.80 10.23 -15.16
C SER A 170 5.27 10.12 -15.19
N ALA A 171 4.67 10.18 -16.38
CA ALA A 171 3.25 9.99 -16.58
C ALA A 171 2.81 8.60 -16.12
N LEU A 172 1.59 8.50 -15.59
CA LEU A 172 0.99 7.23 -15.18
C LEU A 172 -0.11 6.82 -16.15
N PHE A 173 -0.16 5.52 -16.40
CA PHE A 173 -1.16 4.85 -17.21
C PHE A 173 -1.85 3.77 -16.39
N LEU A 174 -3.16 3.59 -16.62
CA LEU A 174 -3.91 2.48 -16.04
C LEU A 174 -3.42 1.16 -16.64
N LEU A 175 -2.94 0.25 -15.79
CA LEU A 175 -2.42 -1.04 -16.22
C LEU A 175 -3.48 -1.87 -16.97
N ALA A 176 -4.75 -1.75 -16.59
CA ALA A 176 -5.85 -2.42 -17.28
C ALA A 176 -6.00 -1.96 -18.75
N HIS A 177 -5.80 -0.67 -19.03
CA HIS A 177 -5.84 -0.14 -20.39
C HIS A 177 -4.61 -0.59 -21.20
N THR A 178 -3.43 -0.56 -20.56
CA THR A 178 -2.19 -1.10 -21.14
C THR A 178 -2.37 -2.56 -21.58
N LEU A 179 -2.92 -3.40 -20.71
CA LEU A 179 -3.19 -4.82 -21.02
C LEU A 179 -4.22 -5.00 -22.14
N ALA A 180 -5.25 -4.14 -22.21
CA ALA A 180 -6.23 -4.19 -23.28
C ALA A 180 -5.61 -3.87 -24.65
N VAL A 181 -4.74 -2.85 -24.70
CA VAL A 181 -3.98 -2.51 -25.91
C VAL A 181 -3.03 -3.64 -26.31
N GLU A 182 -2.34 -4.26 -25.35
CA GLU A 182 -1.50 -5.42 -25.63
C GLU A 182 -2.28 -6.57 -26.26
N ALA A 183 -3.45 -6.89 -25.73
CA ALA A 183 -4.32 -7.93 -26.24
C ALA A 183 -4.86 -7.63 -27.65
N GLU A 184 -5.20 -6.37 -27.93
CA GLU A 184 -5.68 -5.92 -29.24
C GLU A 184 -4.59 -6.03 -30.32
N HIS A 185 -3.35 -5.68 -29.97
CA HIS A 185 -2.23 -5.59 -30.93
C HIS A 185 -1.31 -6.79 -30.95
N GLY A 186 -1.55 -7.79 -30.09
CA GLY A 186 -0.69 -8.97 -29.97
C GLY A 186 0.71 -8.64 -29.49
N ILE A 187 0.85 -7.62 -28.62
CA ILE A 187 2.14 -7.25 -28.02
C ILE A 187 2.43 -8.24 -26.89
N GLU A 188 3.40 -9.13 -27.09
CA GLU A 188 3.86 -10.04 -26.05
C GLU A 188 4.65 -9.26 -25.01
N SER A 189 4.10 -9.16 -23.80
CA SER A 189 4.74 -8.43 -22.71
C SER A 189 5.08 -9.37 -21.56
N PRO A 190 6.17 -9.12 -20.81
CA PRO A 190 6.55 -9.95 -19.68
C PRO A 190 5.39 -10.03 -18.69
N GLU A 191 5.18 -11.22 -18.12
CA GLU A 191 4.15 -11.45 -17.11
C GLU A 191 4.34 -10.42 -15.99
N ILE A 192 3.27 -9.68 -15.66
CA ILE A 192 3.28 -8.78 -14.50
C ILE A 192 3.57 -9.68 -13.32
N GLN A 193 4.77 -9.57 -12.73
CA GLN A 193 5.06 -10.31 -11.51
C GLN A 193 4.04 -9.87 -10.48
N ALA A 194 3.07 -10.74 -10.21
CA ALA A 194 2.25 -10.60 -9.02
C ALA A 194 3.24 -10.39 -7.87
N PRO A 195 3.01 -9.41 -6.98
CA PRO A 195 3.80 -9.33 -5.76
C PRO A 195 3.81 -10.73 -5.15
N PRO A 196 4.98 -11.25 -4.74
CA PRO A 196 5.10 -12.62 -4.28
C PRO A 196 3.96 -12.86 -3.30
N ALA A 197 3.11 -13.84 -3.61
CA ALA A 197 2.02 -14.23 -2.73
C ALA A 197 2.59 -14.28 -1.32
N ILE A 198 1.93 -13.61 -0.38
CA ILE A 198 2.31 -13.60 1.03
C ILE A 198 2.02 -15.00 1.59
N GLU A 199 2.80 -15.97 1.15
CA GLU A 199 2.97 -17.28 1.76
C GLU A 199 4.34 -17.34 2.45
N GLN A 200 5.19 -16.31 2.31
CA GLN A 200 6.53 -16.30 2.93
C GLN A 200 6.74 -15.27 4.05
N ALA A 201 5.72 -14.52 4.46
CA ALA A 201 5.76 -13.74 5.71
C ALA A 201 5.11 -14.47 6.91
N GLN A 202 4.59 -15.68 6.71
CA GLN A 202 4.10 -16.55 7.79
C GLN A 202 5.02 -17.75 8.10
N GLU A 203 6.15 -17.88 7.43
CA GLU A 203 7.10 -19.00 7.62
C GLU A 203 8.49 -18.61 8.15
N GLU A 204 8.69 -17.42 8.73
CA GLU A 204 9.79 -17.19 9.69
C GLU A 204 9.48 -17.74 11.10
N SER A 205 8.36 -18.47 11.26
CA SER A 205 7.99 -19.14 12.52
C SER A 205 8.22 -20.66 12.50
N ALA A 206 8.74 -21.24 11.42
CA ALA A 206 9.10 -22.66 11.37
C ALA A 206 10.51 -22.88 11.95
N GLY A 207 10.63 -22.81 13.28
CA GLY A 207 11.81 -23.35 13.96
C GLY A 207 12.14 -22.80 15.35
N THR A 208 11.54 -21.69 15.78
CA THR A 208 11.79 -21.18 17.14
C THR A 208 10.65 -21.57 18.07
N ASP A 209 10.89 -22.59 18.90
CA ASP A 209 10.03 -22.90 20.04
C ASP A 209 9.95 -21.66 20.95
N ARG A 210 8.82 -20.95 20.89
CA ARG A 210 8.54 -19.73 21.66
C ARG A 210 8.74 -19.94 23.16
N ALA A 211 8.52 -21.17 23.66
CA ALA A 211 8.77 -21.53 25.05
C ALA A 211 10.27 -21.61 25.34
N ALA A 212 11.08 -22.19 24.44
CA ALA A 212 12.53 -22.24 24.57
C ALA A 212 13.17 -20.84 24.55
N LEU A 213 12.69 -19.94 23.68
CA LEU A 213 13.14 -18.55 23.62
C LEU A 213 12.85 -17.79 24.92
N MET A 214 11.67 -17.98 25.51
CA MET A 214 11.30 -17.33 26.78
C MET A 214 12.05 -17.91 27.98
N ALA A 215 12.27 -19.22 28.01
CA ALA A 215 13.12 -19.85 29.02
C ALA A 215 14.55 -19.29 28.98
N ARG A 216 15.11 -19.13 27.77
CA ARG A 216 16.45 -18.57 27.56
C ARG A 216 16.54 -17.09 27.91
N HIS A 217 15.51 -16.30 27.61
CA HIS A 217 15.42 -14.90 28.06
C HIS A 217 15.50 -14.78 29.58
N LYS A 218 14.72 -15.60 30.28
CA LYS A 218 14.68 -15.61 31.74
C LYS A 218 16.03 -16.01 32.34
N GLU A 219 16.74 -16.93 31.70
CA GLU A 219 18.11 -17.30 32.09
C GLU A 219 19.10 -16.15 31.88
N LEU A 220 19.10 -15.53 30.69
CA LEU A 220 19.97 -14.40 30.34
C LEU A 220 19.76 -13.17 31.24
N THR A 221 18.53 -12.93 31.67
CA THR A 221 18.21 -11.86 32.64
C THR A 221 18.65 -12.21 34.05
N THR A 222 18.59 -13.49 34.44
CA THR A 222 19.05 -13.97 35.75
C THR A 222 20.58 -13.86 35.89
N ILE A 223 21.33 -14.14 34.82
CA ILE A 223 22.80 -14.01 34.80
C ILE A 223 23.28 -12.57 34.51
N LYS A 224 22.39 -11.57 34.58
CA LYS A 224 22.67 -10.14 34.31
C LYS A 224 23.36 -9.89 32.95
N CYS A 225 22.93 -10.59 31.90
CA CYS A 225 23.41 -10.31 30.55
C CYS A 225 23.12 -8.85 30.17
N ARG A 226 24.14 -8.17 29.61
CA ARG A 226 24.10 -6.74 29.27
C ARG A 226 23.08 -6.40 28.17
N ASN A 227 22.81 -7.33 27.25
CA ASN A 227 21.79 -7.17 26.21
C ASN A 227 21.11 -8.50 25.84
N PRO A 228 20.14 -8.97 26.63
CA PRO A 228 19.46 -10.26 26.41
C PRO A 228 18.74 -10.34 25.06
N THR A 229 18.24 -9.20 24.55
CA THR A 229 17.47 -9.14 23.31
C THR A 229 18.36 -9.38 22.08
N ALA A 230 19.52 -8.74 22.03
CA ALA A 230 20.50 -8.95 20.97
C ALA A 230 21.10 -10.36 21.01
N THR A 231 21.32 -10.92 22.21
CA THR A 231 21.79 -12.30 22.36
C THR A 231 20.78 -13.30 21.79
N LEU A 232 19.50 -13.15 22.12
CA LEU A 232 18.44 -14.03 21.58
C LEU A 232 18.22 -13.86 20.08
N SER A 233 18.31 -12.63 19.57
CA SER A 233 18.23 -12.36 18.14
C SER A 233 19.32 -13.14 17.37
N LYS A 234 20.55 -13.14 17.90
CA LYS A 234 21.68 -13.87 17.31
C LYS A 234 21.59 -15.39 17.49
N GLU A 235 21.13 -15.87 18.65
CA GLU A 235 21.05 -17.29 19.01
C GLU A 235 19.92 -18.01 18.24
N PHE A 236 18.81 -17.34 17.99
CA PHE A 236 17.64 -17.91 17.32
C PHE A 236 17.47 -17.47 15.86
N GLY A 237 18.37 -16.64 15.33
CA GLY A 237 18.30 -16.19 13.93
C GLY A 237 17.06 -15.33 13.62
N ILE A 238 16.58 -14.58 14.60
CA ILE A 238 15.35 -13.78 14.55
C ILE A 238 15.66 -12.30 14.79
N SER A 239 14.82 -11.39 14.29
CA SER A 239 15.03 -9.95 14.50
C SER A 239 14.82 -9.51 15.96
N GLU A 240 15.61 -8.53 16.42
CA GLU A 240 15.43 -7.94 17.76
C GLU A 240 14.04 -7.31 17.95
N SER A 241 13.45 -6.77 16.87
CA SER A 241 12.09 -6.23 16.89
C SER A 241 11.07 -7.32 17.22
N TRP A 242 11.25 -8.51 16.65
CA TRP A 242 10.38 -9.66 16.93
C TRP A 242 10.54 -10.16 18.38
N VAL A 243 11.77 -10.25 18.90
CA VAL A 243 12.02 -10.58 20.33
C VAL A 243 11.31 -9.60 21.27
N ARG A 244 11.30 -8.29 20.94
CA ARG A 244 10.60 -7.28 21.75
C ARG A 244 9.08 -7.42 21.67
N THR A 245 8.53 -7.77 20.51
CA THR A 245 7.10 -8.02 20.31
C THR A 245 6.63 -9.19 21.17
N ILE A 246 7.35 -10.33 21.16
CA ILE A 246 6.98 -11.50 21.97
C ILE A 246 7.03 -11.18 23.48
N LYS A 247 8.04 -10.42 23.92
CA LYS A 247 8.12 -9.96 25.32
C LYS A 247 6.99 -9.01 25.72
N ARG A 248 6.53 -8.17 24.80
CA ARG A 248 5.40 -7.27 25.02
C ARG A 248 4.11 -8.07 25.15
N GLU A 249 3.88 -9.02 24.25
CA GLU A 249 2.72 -9.92 24.28
C GLU A 249 2.64 -10.76 25.56
N GLU A 250 3.78 -11.28 26.06
CA GLU A 250 3.84 -12.01 27.34
C GLU A 250 3.56 -11.10 28.55
N ARG A 251 3.95 -9.82 28.50
CA ARG A 251 3.62 -8.85 29.56
C ARG A 251 2.15 -8.44 29.54
N GLU A 252 1.56 -8.38 28.35
CA GLU A 252 0.16 -7.96 28.14
C GLU A 252 -0.84 -9.09 28.34
N LYS A 253 -0.39 -10.36 28.36
CA LYS A 253 -1.19 -11.53 28.73
C LYS A 253 -0.73 -12.14 30.06
N PRO A 254 -1.20 -11.67 31.23
CA PRO A 254 -1.19 -12.52 32.41
C PRO A 254 -2.26 -13.60 32.20
N THR A 255 -1.88 -14.72 31.60
CA THR A 255 -2.53 -16.03 31.70
C THR A 255 -4.07 -16.03 31.72
N SER A 256 -4.70 -15.71 30.59
CA SER A 256 -6.04 -16.26 30.30
C SER A 256 -5.85 -17.50 29.41
N GLY A 257 -6.04 -18.69 29.97
CA GLY A 257 -6.18 -19.94 29.21
C GLY A 257 -5.38 -21.15 29.71
N MET A 258 -4.08 -21.03 29.95
CA MET A 258 -3.23 -22.22 30.24
C MET A 258 -2.87 -22.45 31.72
N GLY A 259 -3.05 -21.46 32.60
CA GLY A 259 -2.83 -21.63 34.04
C GLY A 259 -3.89 -22.48 34.75
N ALA A 260 -5.15 -22.40 34.31
CA ALA A 260 -6.26 -23.16 34.89
C ALA A 260 -6.21 -24.65 34.52
N MET A 261 -5.67 -24.99 33.35
CA MET A 261 -5.58 -26.38 32.88
C MET A 261 -4.44 -27.15 33.59
N VAL A 262 -3.34 -26.48 33.95
CA VAL A 262 -2.23 -27.09 34.72
C VAL A 262 -2.58 -27.23 36.21
N GLN A 263 -3.41 -26.35 36.78
CA GLN A 263 -3.93 -26.53 38.14
C GLN A 263 -4.99 -27.65 38.23
N GLN A 264 -5.81 -27.86 37.19
CA GLN A 264 -6.71 -29.03 37.15
C GLN A 264 -5.96 -30.35 36.92
N LEU A 265 -4.87 -30.35 36.15
CA LEU A 265 -4.06 -31.55 35.93
C LEU A 265 -3.16 -31.92 37.13
N THR A 266 -2.73 -30.94 37.93
CA THR A 266 -2.00 -31.22 39.18
C THR A 266 -2.92 -31.65 40.33
N ALA A 267 -4.16 -31.13 40.40
CA ALA A 267 -5.15 -31.59 41.38
C ALA A 267 -5.65 -33.03 41.11
N SER A 268 -5.72 -33.46 39.83
CA SER A 268 -6.20 -34.80 39.47
C SER A 268 -5.12 -35.90 39.62
N LYS A 269 -3.83 -35.53 39.67
CA LYS A 269 -2.72 -36.48 39.88
C LYS A 269 -2.42 -36.81 41.36
N VAL A 270 -2.86 -35.97 42.30
CA VAL A 270 -2.66 -36.22 43.74
C VAL A 270 -3.64 -37.25 44.30
N HIS A 271 -4.75 -37.55 43.61
CA HIS A 271 -5.72 -38.56 44.05
C HIS A 271 -5.46 -40.00 43.54
N LYS A 272 -4.31 -40.25 42.88
CA LYS A 272 -3.95 -41.58 42.35
C LYS A 272 -2.62 -42.15 42.86
N ILE A 273 -2.01 -41.54 43.87
CA ILE A 273 -0.85 -42.10 44.61
C ILE A 273 -1.17 -42.12 46.12
N GLY A 274 -2.37 -42.60 46.44
CA GLY A 274 -2.91 -42.72 47.78
C GLY A 274 -3.88 -43.90 47.85
N LYS A 275 -3.37 -45.09 47.55
CA LYS A 275 -3.83 -46.36 48.11
C LYS A 275 -2.62 -47.05 48.71
#